data_AF-A0A956CNJ8-F1
#
_entry.id   AF-A0A956CNJ8-F1
#
_cell.length_a   1.000
_cell.length_b   1.000
_cell.length_c   1.000
_cell.angle_alpha   90.00
_cell.angle_beta   90.00
_cell.angle_gamma   90.00
#
_symmetry.space_group_name_H-M   'P 1'
#
loop_
_entity.id
_entity.type
_entity.pdbx_description
1 polymer ?
#
loop_
_entity_poly.entity_id
_entity_poly.type
_entity_poly.pdbx_seq_one_letter_code
_entity_poly.pdbx_strand_id
1 'polypeptide(L)'
;MAEDNNPQSERRELTAEEQAQLEELDKTLERLESQKKWSEYIRKLIEKANLVVDPEETIDLLTKAGALYVDRSANQAEAIKCYERVLELSPTHREAIGRLKEMYEKRRDWEHWIQVCLKEADLLEDEGEKLMQIESLAEMANDKVRKPQVCIELWQRVLDGDPTNPKALAALASLYERARD
;
A
#
# COMPACT_ATOMS: atom_id res chain seq x y z
N MET A 1 14.43 3.58 -45.72
CA MET A 1 13.72 4.55 -44.86
C MET A 1 12.63 3.76 -44.16
N ALA A 2 12.92 3.28 -42.96
CA ALA A 2 11.93 2.63 -42.12
C ALA A 2 11.31 3.73 -41.25
N GLU A 3 10.00 3.94 -41.40
CA GLU A 3 9.24 4.82 -40.53
C GLU A 3 9.14 4.13 -39.18
N ASP A 4 9.84 4.69 -38.18
CA ASP A 4 9.66 4.42 -36.76
C ASP A 4 8.22 4.78 -36.38
N ASN A 5 7.31 3.82 -36.52
CA ASN A 5 5.96 3.91 -36.03
C ASN A 5 5.99 3.68 -34.51
N ASN A 6 6.40 4.71 -33.78
CA ASN A 6 6.35 4.79 -32.33
C ASN A 6 4.89 4.93 -31.91
N PRO A 7 4.25 3.90 -31.30
CA PRO A 7 2.92 4.06 -30.72
C PRO A 7 3.12 4.80 -29.41
N GLN A 8 3.17 6.14 -29.49
CA GLN A 8 2.99 6.98 -28.33
C GLN A 8 1.62 6.62 -27.73
N SER A 9 1.66 5.82 -26.67
CA SER A 9 0.74 5.83 -25.54
C SER A 9 -0.49 6.69 -25.81
N GLU A 10 -1.58 6.05 -26.22
CA GLU A 10 -2.91 6.67 -26.28
C GLU A 10 -3.23 7.19 -24.87
N ARG A 11 -2.80 8.42 -24.55
CA ARG A 11 -3.27 9.15 -23.39
C ARG A 11 -4.75 9.31 -23.65
N ARG A 12 -5.57 8.53 -22.96
CA ARG A 12 -7.03 8.62 -23.05
C ARG A 12 -7.40 10.09 -22.84
N GLU A 13 -7.78 10.77 -23.91
CA GLU A 13 -8.28 12.13 -23.81
C GLU A 13 -9.68 12.05 -23.22
N LEU A 14 -9.90 12.77 -22.12
CA LEU A 14 -11.23 12.90 -21.53
C LEU A 14 -12.15 13.50 -22.57
N THR A 15 -13.25 12.81 -22.85
CA THR A 15 -14.32 13.32 -23.71
C THR A 15 -14.92 14.59 -23.10
N ALA A 16 -15.53 15.43 -23.92
CA ALA A 16 -16.24 16.62 -23.43
C ALA A 16 -17.32 16.26 -22.38
N GLU A 17 -17.91 15.07 -22.48
CA GLU A 17 -18.85 14.54 -21.49
C GLU A 17 -18.17 14.21 -20.16
N GLU A 18 -17.00 13.57 -20.18
CA GLU A 18 -16.22 13.26 -18.96
C GLU A 18 -15.66 14.52 -18.31
N GLN A 19 -15.21 15.50 -19.09
CA GLN A 19 -14.78 16.81 -18.57
C GLN A 19 -15.94 17.53 -17.87
N ALA A 20 -17.12 17.58 -18.51
CA ALA A 20 -18.31 18.15 -17.89
C ALA A 20 -18.76 17.39 -16.63
N GLN A 21 -18.61 16.06 -16.61
CA GLN A 21 -18.87 15.25 -15.42
C GLN A 21 -17.89 15.57 -14.28
N LEU A 22 -16.59 15.75 -14.57
CA LEU A 22 -15.60 16.12 -13.56
C LEU A 22 -15.89 17.51 -12.96
N GLU A 23 -16.26 18.50 -13.78
CA GLU A 23 -16.64 19.83 -13.29
C GLU A 23 -17.89 19.79 -12.40
N GLU A 24 -18.88 18.97 -12.74
CA GLU A 24 -20.08 18.77 -11.92
C GLU A 24 -19.74 18.03 -10.61
N LEU A 25 -18.82 17.07 -10.67
CA LEU A 25 -18.30 16.39 -9.48
C LEU A 25 -17.58 17.36 -8.56
N ASP A 26 -16.78 18.29 -9.08
CA ASP A 26 -16.09 19.30 -8.27
C ASP A 26 -17.07 20.23 -7.56
N LYS A 27 -18.08 20.75 -8.28
CA LYS A 27 -19.14 21.57 -7.67
C LYS A 27 -19.93 20.79 -6.61
N THR A 28 -20.23 19.52 -6.87
CA THR A 28 -20.94 18.69 -5.88
C THR A 28 -20.07 18.36 -4.68
N LEU A 29 -18.77 18.15 -4.85
CA LEU A 29 -17.81 17.95 -3.77
C LEU A 29 -17.74 19.19 -2.86
N GLU A 30 -17.56 20.39 -3.42
CA GLU A 30 -17.55 21.64 -2.63
C GLU A 30 -18.85 21.81 -1.82
N ARG A 31 -20.00 21.54 -2.45
CA ARG A 31 -21.30 21.59 -1.78
C ARG A 31 -21.38 20.56 -0.64
N LEU A 32 -20.99 19.31 -0.87
CA LEU A 32 -21.04 18.25 0.14
C LEU A 32 -20.08 18.53 1.31
N GLU A 33 -18.92 19.10 1.04
CA GLU A 33 -17.95 19.55 2.04
C GLU A 33 -18.56 20.63 2.94
N SER A 34 -19.20 21.65 2.35
CA SER A 34 -19.90 22.71 3.10
C SER A 34 -21.03 22.16 3.98
N GLN A 35 -21.72 21.11 3.52
CA GLN A 35 -22.80 20.44 4.25
C GLN A 35 -22.30 19.42 5.27
N LYS A 36 -20.97 19.20 5.36
CA LYS A 36 -20.33 18.18 6.21
C LYS A 36 -20.88 16.78 5.99
N LYS A 37 -21.35 16.48 4.78
CA LYS A 37 -21.87 15.16 4.40
C LYS A 37 -20.72 14.24 3.99
N TRP A 38 -19.88 13.86 4.96
CA TRP A 38 -18.62 13.15 4.71
C TRP A 38 -18.80 11.82 3.97
N SER A 39 -19.82 11.02 4.31
CA SER A 39 -20.04 9.72 3.65
C SER A 39 -20.36 9.85 2.16
N GLU A 40 -21.14 10.86 1.76
CA GLU A 40 -21.44 11.14 0.36
C GLU A 40 -20.23 11.78 -0.34
N TYR A 41 -19.53 12.69 0.35
CA TYR A 41 -18.32 13.35 -0.14
C TYR A 41 -17.23 12.34 -0.51
N ILE A 42 -16.95 11.37 0.37
CA ILE A 42 -15.93 10.35 0.11
C ILE A 42 -16.31 9.48 -1.10
N ARG A 43 -17.59 9.10 -1.24
CA ARG A 43 -18.05 8.34 -2.41
C ARG A 43 -17.84 9.13 -3.70
N LYS A 44 -18.14 10.44 -3.68
CA LYS A 44 -17.94 11.32 -4.84
C LYS A 44 -16.46 11.56 -5.15
N LEU A 45 -15.58 11.60 -4.14
CA LEU A 45 -14.13 11.64 -4.35
C LEU A 45 -13.64 10.39 -5.09
N ILE A 46 -14.11 9.20 -4.68
CA ILE A 46 -13.75 7.93 -5.34
C ILE A 46 -14.30 7.87 -6.76
N GLU A 47 -15.52 8.36 -6.98
CA GLU A 47 -16.12 8.48 -8.31
C GLU A 47 -15.28 9.37 -9.21
N LYS A 48 -14.85 10.54 -8.71
CA LYS A 48 -13.93 11.43 -9.42
C LYS A 48 -12.60 10.72 -9.73
N ALA A 49 -12.01 10.03 -8.74
CA ALA A 49 -10.77 9.28 -8.90
C ALA A 49 -10.86 8.14 -9.95
N ASN A 50 -12.05 7.64 -10.27
CA ASN A 50 -12.25 6.63 -11.31
C ASN A 50 -12.38 7.23 -12.72
N LEU A 51 -12.70 8.53 -12.81
CA LEU A 51 -12.89 9.25 -14.07
C LEU A 51 -11.63 10.00 -14.48
N VAL A 52 -10.87 10.51 -13.51
CA VAL A 52 -9.60 11.19 -13.73
C VAL A 52 -8.62 10.24 -14.42
N VAL A 53 -7.98 10.74 -15.49
CA VAL A 53 -6.96 9.99 -16.25
C VAL A 53 -5.56 10.20 -15.66
N ASP A 54 -5.34 11.33 -14.99
CA ASP A 54 -4.07 11.66 -14.35
C ASP A 54 -3.84 10.78 -13.10
N PRO A 55 -2.78 9.95 -13.09
CA PRO A 55 -2.45 9.14 -11.92
C PRO A 55 -2.16 9.97 -10.67
N GLU A 56 -1.54 11.16 -10.80
CA GLU A 56 -1.22 12.00 -9.64
C GLU A 56 -2.49 12.54 -8.98
N GLU A 57 -3.41 13.11 -9.76
CA GLU A 57 -4.71 13.57 -9.24
C GLU A 57 -5.53 12.40 -8.66
N THR A 58 -5.47 11.20 -9.28
CA THR A 58 -6.12 10.00 -8.76
C THR A 58 -5.55 9.60 -7.39
N ILE A 59 -4.22 9.63 -7.23
CA ILE A 59 -3.53 9.34 -5.97
C ILE A 59 -3.95 10.34 -4.88
N ASP A 60 -4.01 11.64 -5.20
CA ASP A 60 -4.42 12.68 -4.26
C ASP A 60 -5.86 12.48 -3.79
N LEU A 61 -6.78 12.21 -4.71
CA LEU A 61 -8.19 11.96 -4.42
C LEU A 61 -8.38 10.72 -3.54
N LEU A 62 -7.69 9.61 -3.84
CA LEU A 62 -7.75 8.37 -3.08
C LEU A 62 -7.11 8.53 -1.69
N THR A 63 -5.99 9.24 -1.58
CA THR A 63 -5.33 9.54 -0.31
C THR A 63 -6.24 10.38 0.59
N LYS A 64 -6.90 11.41 0.03
CA LYS A 64 -7.90 12.21 0.74
C LYS A 64 -9.11 11.37 1.17
N ALA A 65 -9.62 10.51 0.29
CA ALA A 65 -10.73 9.60 0.62
C ALA A 65 -10.35 8.63 1.76
N GLY A 66 -9.17 8.04 1.70
CA GLY A 66 -8.62 7.15 2.74
C GLY A 66 -8.52 7.84 4.10
N ALA A 67 -7.94 9.04 4.15
CA ALA A 67 -7.82 9.83 5.38
C ALA A 67 -9.20 10.15 5.98
N LEU A 68 -10.16 10.57 5.15
CA LEU A 68 -11.52 10.87 5.61
C LEU A 68 -12.26 9.64 6.12
N TYR A 69 -12.04 8.46 5.53
CA TYR A 69 -12.63 7.22 6.07
C TYR A 69 -12.12 6.89 7.46
N VAL A 70 -10.83 7.13 7.74
CA VAL A 70 -10.25 6.94 9.07
C VAL A 70 -10.80 7.98 10.05
N ASP A 71 -10.71 9.25 9.69
CA ASP A 71 -10.94 10.36 10.62
C ASP A 71 -12.43 10.61 10.91
N ARG A 72 -13.30 10.38 9.91
CA ARG A 72 -14.72 10.76 9.98
C ARG A 72 -15.68 9.58 10.06
N SER A 73 -15.33 8.46 9.43
CA SER A 73 -16.23 7.29 9.35
C SER A 73 -15.77 6.12 10.22
N ALA A 74 -14.58 6.19 10.81
CA ALA A 74 -13.92 5.07 11.49
C ALA A 74 -13.93 3.76 10.66
N ASN A 75 -14.03 3.88 9.33
CA ASN A 75 -14.19 2.77 8.43
C ASN A 75 -12.83 2.38 7.85
N GLN A 76 -12.04 1.69 8.68
CA GLN A 76 -10.69 1.26 8.30
C GLN A 76 -10.67 0.33 7.08
N ALA A 77 -11.73 -0.47 6.87
CA ALA A 77 -11.79 -1.39 5.75
C ALA A 77 -11.84 -0.65 4.40
N GLU A 78 -12.65 0.41 4.30
CA GLU A 78 -12.68 1.23 3.09
C GLU A 78 -11.44 2.12 2.95
N ALA A 79 -10.87 2.59 4.06
CA ALA A 79 -9.60 3.33 4.02
C ALA A 79 -8.46 2.48 3.45
N ILE A 80 -8.37 1.21 3.87
CA ILE A 80 -7.38 0.25 3.34
C ILE A 80 -7.51 0.13 1.83
N LYS A 81 -8.72 -0.09 1.30
CA LYS A 81 -8.94 -0.19 -0.15
C LYS A 81 -8.47 1.06 -0.91
N CYS A 82 -8.69 2.25 -0.35
CA CYS A 82 -8.20 3.48 -0.95
C CYS A 82 -6.67 3.51 -1.02
N TYR A 83 -6.00 3.21 0.09
CA TYR A 83 -4.53 3.22 0.13
C TYR A 83 -3.89 2.08 -0.67
N GLU A 84 -4.53 0.92 -0.78
CA GLU A 84 -4.08 -0.16 -1.67
C GLU A 84 -4.10 0.27 -3.13
N ARG A 85 -5.19 0.92 -3.57
CA ARG A 85 -5.25 1.51 -4.92
C ARG A 85 -4.19 2.60 -5.13
N VAL A 86 -3.87 3.38 -4.10
CA VAL A 86 -2.75 4.34 -4.18
C VAL A 86 -1.43 3.59 -4.42
N LEU A 87 -1.18 2.47 -3.73
CA LEU A 87 0.04 1.68 -3.94
C LEU A 87 0.06 0.92 -5.28
N GLU A 88 -1.09 0.62 -5.88
CA GLU A 88 -1.17 0.10 -7.25
C GLU A 88 -0.69 1.14 -8.28
N LEU A 89 -1.00 2.42 -8.06
CA LEU A 89 -0.61 3.52 -8.95
C LEU A 89 0.80 4.04 -8.65
N SER A 90 1.16 4.13 -7.37
CA SER A 90 2.45 4.59 -6.89
C SER A 90 2.94 3.68 -5.76
N PRO A 91 3.68 2.60 -6.10
CA PRO A 91 4.21 1.65 -5.13
C PRO A 91 5.12 2.31 -4.08
N THR A 92 5.73 3.44 -4.40
CA THR A 92 6.65 4.20 -3.54
C THR A 92 5.96 5.26 -2.67
N HIS A 93 4.63 5.34 -2.69
CA HIS A 93 3.88 6.34 -1.95
C HIS A 93 3.97 6.14 -0.43
N ARG A 94 4.93 6.84 0.20
CA ARG A 94 5.30 6.64 1.62
C ARG A 94 4.14 6.79 2.59
N GLU A 95 3.24 7.76 2.37
CA GLU A 95 2.07 7.91 3.25
C GLU A 95 1.16 6.68 3.16
N ALA A 96 0.92 6.14 1.97
CA ALA A 96 0.01 5.01 1.81
C ALA A 96 0.60 3.73 2.43
N ILE A 97 1.91 3.49 2.26
CA ILE A 97 2.66 2.43 2.93
C ILE A 97 2.51 2.55 4.46
N GLY A 98 2.80 3.75 5.00
CA GLY A 98 2.72 3.99 6.44
C GLY A 98 1.32 3.77 7.01
N ARG A 99 0.29 4.30 6.34
CA ARG A 99 -1.12 4.15 6.75
C ARG A 99 -1.58 2.69 6.69
N LEU A 100 -1.23 1.94 5.65
CA LEU A 100 -1.57 0.53 5.54
C LEU A 100 -0.89 -0.30 6.63
N LYS A 101 0.41 -0.08 6.89
CA LYS A 101 1.13 -0.75 7.98
C LYS A 101 0.44 -0.51 9.33
N GLU A 102 0.11 0.74 9.64
CA GLU A 102 -0.57 1.08 10.90
C GLU A 102 -1.95 0.39 11.01
N MET A 103 -2.73 0.39 9.93
CA MET A 103 -4.07 -0.22 9.94
C MET A 103 -4.03 -1.73 10.04
N TYR A 104 -3.14 -2.39 9.28
CA TYR A 104 -2.97 -3.84 9.34
C TYR A 104 -2.46 -4.28 10.71
N GLU A 105 -1.52 -3.53 11.30
CA GLU A 105 -1.05 -3.78 12.66
C GLU A 105 -2.17 -3.66 13.70
N LYS A 106 -2.96 -2.56 13.65
CA LYS A 106 -4.11 -2.36 14.57
C LYS A 106 -5.15 -3.48 14.45
N ARG A 107 -5.37 -3.99 13.25
CA ARG A 107 -6.29 -5.10 12.97
C ARG A 107 -5.69 -6.49 13.26
N ARG A 108 -4.40 -6.56 13.63
CA ARG A 108 -3.62 -7.80 13.77
C ARG A 108 -3.63 -8.65 12.49
N ASP A 109 -3.78 -7.98 11.35
CA ASP A 109 -3.70 -8.59 10.04
C ASP A 109 -2.23 -8.66 9.61
N TRP A 110 -1.53 -9.58 10.25
CA TRP A 110 -0.08 -9.72 10.10
C TRP A 110 0.35 -10.15 8.70
N GLU A 111 -0.53 -10.84 7.97
CA GLU A 111 -0.25 -11.31 6.62
C GLU A 111 -0.11 -10.13 5.66
N HIS A 112 -1.11 -9.26 5.61
CA HIS A 112 -1.06 -8.06 4.78
C HIS A 112 -0.01 -7.05 5.29
N TRP A 113 0.19 -6.95 6.62
CA TRP A 113 1.25 -6.12 7.18
C TRP A 113 2.64 -6.54 6.67
N ILE A 114 2.95 -7.84 6.69
CA ILE A 114 4.22 -8.38 6.17
C ILE A 114 4.32 -8.13 4.67
N GLN A 115 3.26 -8.34 3.90
CA GLN A 115 3.27 -8.09 2.46
C GLN A 115 3.61 -6.63 2.12
N VAL A 116 3.05 -5.66 2.85
CA VAL A 116 3.37 -4.24 2.64
C VAL A 116 4.83 -3.95 3.00
N CYS A 117 5.34 -4.50 4.11
CA CYS A 117 6.75 -4.34 4.50
C CYS A 117 7.71 -4.97 3.49
N LEU A 118 7.38 -6.15 2.93
CA LEU A 118 8.19 -6.81 1.91
C LEU A 118 8.20 -6.01 0.60
N LYS A 119 7.03 -5.50 0.16
CA LYS A 119 6.96 -4.61 -1.00
C LYS A 119 7.79 -3.35 -0.78
N GLU A 120 7.72 -2.75 0.41
CA GLU A 120 8.54 -1.58 0.77
C GLU A 120 10.04 -1.91 0.71
N ALA A 121 10.46 -3.07 1.21
CA ALA A 121 11.85 -3.52 1.12
C ALA A 121 12.29 -3.81 -0.33
N ASP A 122 11.38 -4.34 -1.15
CA ASP A 122 11.65 -4.63 -2.58
C ASP A 122 11.84 -3.35 -3.42
N LEU A 123 11.47 -2.16 -2.91
CA LEU A 123 11.71 -0.86 -3.55
C LEU A 123 13.10 -0.28 -3.26
N LEU A 124 13.85 -0.87 -2.32
CA LEU A 124 15.21 -0.45 -2.02
C LEU A 124 16.16 -0.95 -3.12
N GLU A 125 17.01 -0.07 -3.62
CA GLU A 125 17.98 -0.39 -4.67
C GLU A 125 19.19 -1.16 -4.12
N ASP A 126 19.59 -0.88 -2.88
CA ASP A 126 20.72 -1.56 -2.24
C ASP A 126 20.27 -2.89 -1.61
N GLU A 127 20.86 -4.00 -2.07
CA GLU A 127 20.55 -5.32 -1.53
C GLU A 127 20.86 -5.46 -0.03
N GLY A 128 21.85 -4.72 0.48
CA GLY A 128 22.18 -4.70 1.91
C GLY A 128 21.10 -4.02 2.74
N GLU A 129 20.62 -2.85 2.32
CA GLU A 129 19.49 -2.14 2.95
C GLU A 129 18.20 -2.98 2.90
N LYS A 130 17.94 -3.61 1.75
CA LYS A 130 16.82 -4.55 1.59
C LYS A 130 16.90 -5.70 2.58
N LEU A 131 18.09 -6.31 2.71
CA LEU A 131 18.31 -7.41 3.64
C LEU A 131 18.13 -6.97 5.10
N MET A 132 18.66 -5.80 5.47
CA MET A 132 18.46 -5.21 6.80
C MET A 132 16.98 -4.96 7.12
N GLN A 133 16.20 -4.49 6.13
CA GLN A 133 14.77 -4.27 6.30
C GLN A 133 13.99 -5.59 6.48
N ILE A 134 14.35 -6.64 5.73
CA ILE A 134 13.75 -7.98 5.87
C ILE A 134 14.14 -8.61 7.21
N GLU A 135 15.37 -8.42 7.68
CA GLU A 135 15.82 -8.86 9.01
C GLU A 135 14.99 -8.21 10.12
N SER A 136 14.84 -6.88 10.09
CA SER A 136 14.00 -6.13 11.05
C SER A 136 12.54 -6.61 11.01
N LEU A 137 12.01 -6.89 9.82
CA LEU A 137 10.68 -7.46 9.64
C LEU A 137 10.56 -8.85 10.28
N ALA A 138 11.56 -9.71 10.13
CA ALA A 138 11.60 -11.05 10.70
C ALA A 138 11.64 -11.03 12.24
N GLU A 139 12.43 -10.12 12.83
CA GLU A 139 12.46 -9.88 14.27
C GLU A 139 11.08 -9.44 14.79
N MET A 140 10.49 -8.42 14.16
CA MET A 140 9.15 -7.94 14.52
C MET A 140 8.09 -9.04 14.36
N ALA A 141 8.19 -9.87 13.32
CA ALA A 141 7.26 -10.96 13.07
C ALA A 141 7.32 -12.02 14.18
N ASN A 142 8.53 -12.36 14.63
CA ASN A 142 8.76 -13.31 15.71
C ASN A 142 8.09 -12.85 17.02
N ASP A 143 8.16 -11.55 17.32
CA ASP A 143 7.59 -10.98 18.53
C ASP A 143 6.05 -10.82 18.45
N LYS A 144 5.54 -10.27 17.35
CA LYS A 144 4.14 -9.84 17.21
C LYS A 144 3.22 -10.89 16.62
N VAL A 145 3.67 -11.61 15.59
CA VAL A 145 2.82 -12.50 14.77
C VAL A 145 2.65 -13.85 15.44
N ARG A 146 3.70 -14.33 16.15
CA ARG A 146 3.72 -15.62 16.84
C ARG A 146 3.25 -16.80 15.98
N LYS A 147 3.39 -16.68 14.65
CA LYS A 147 3.20 -17.78 13.69
C LYS A 147 4.59 -18.26 13.28
N PRO A 148 5.06 -19.41 13.82
CA PRO A 148 6.43 -19.88 13.58
C PRO A 148 6.76 -20.00 12.10
N GLN A 149 5.80 -20.47 11.28
CA GLN A 149 6.02 -20.70 9.86
C GLN A 149 6.35 -19.42 9.09
N VAL A 150 5.61 -18.34 9.36
CA VAL A 150 5.85 -17.03 8.73
C VAL A 150 7.21 -16.47 9.15
N CYS A 151 7.60 -16.67 10.41
CA CYS A 151 8.90 -16.24 10.90
C CYS A 151 10.03 -17.05 10.24
N ILE A 152 9.84 -18.36 10.09
CA ILE A 152 10.79 -19.24 9.41
C ILE A 152 11.01 -18.79 7.96
N GLU A 153 9.94 -18.52 7.21
CA GLU A 153 10.02 -18.06 5.82
C GLU A 153 10.77 -16.72 5.70
N LEU A 154 10.51 -15.77 6.59
CA LEU A 154 11.23 -14.48 6.60
C LEU A 154 12.71 -14.67 6.92
N TRP A 155 13.06 -15.49 7.92
CA TRP A 155 14.45 -15.77 8.27
C TRP A 155 15.19 -16.58 7.19
N GLN A 156 14.51 -17.48 6.49
CA GLN A 156 15.06 -18.16 5.31
C GLN A 156 15.41 -17.16 4.21
N ARG A 157 14.54 -16.19 3.93
CA ARG A 157 14.81 -15.13 2.96
C ARG A 157 16.02 -14.27 3.36
N VAL A 158 16.25 -14.06 4.67
CA VAL A 158 17.47 -13.41 5.16
C VAL A 158 18.70 -14.28 4.86
N LEU A 159 18.63 -15.60 5.12
CA LEU A 159 19.74 -16.52 4.82
C LEU A 159 20.03 -16.68 3.33
N ASP A 160 19.02 -16.50 2.46
CA ASP A 160 19.23 -16.52 1.02
C ASP A 160 20.11 -15.33 0.55
N GLY A 161 20.02 -14.18 1.25
CA GLY A 161 20.85 -13.01 0.99
C GLY A 161 22.19 -13.02 1.74
N ASP A 162 22.20 -13.48 3.00
CA ASP A 162 23.40 -13.68 3.82
C ASP A 162 23.34 -15.03 4.52
N PRO A 163 23.92 -16.09 3.92
CA PRO A 163 23.94 -17.43 4.49
C PRO A 163 24.66 -17.54 5.85
N THR A 164 25.45 -16.53 6.20
CA THR A 164 26.22 -16.46 7.44
C THR A 164 25.59 -15.56 8.50
N ASN A 165 24.39 -15.03 8.24
CA ASN A 165 23.71 -14.11 9.15
C ASN A 165 23.47 -14.77 10.52
N PRO A 166 24.13 -14.30 11.59
CA PRO A 166 24.10 -14.97 12.88
C PRO A 166 22.72 -14.88 13.54
N LYS A 167 21.95 -13.81 13.29
CA LYS A 167 20.61 -13.63 13.85
C LYS A 167 19.63 -14.62 13.23
N ALA A 168 19.67 -14.77 11.90
CA ALA A 168 18.80 -15.69 11.19
C ALA A 168 19.06 -17.16 11.56
N LEU A 169 20.33 -17.56 11.68
CA LEU A 169 20.72 -18.90 12.12
C LEU A 169 20.21 -19.19 13.55
N ALA A 170 20.42 -18.25 14.49
CA ALA A 170 19.97 -18.40 15.87
C ALA A 170 18.44 -18.45 15.99
N ALA A 171 17.73 -17.58 15.27
CA ALA A 171 16.27 -17.53 15.27
C ALA A 171 15.65 -18.81 14.70
N LEU A 172 16.17 -19.31 13.58
CA LEU A 172 15.68 -20.56 12.98
C LEU A 172 15.96 -21.78 13.85
N ALA A 173 17.14 -21.87 14.48
CA ALA A 173 17.44 -22.94 15.42
C ALA A 173 16.41 -22.97 16.56
N SER A 174 16.14 -21.81 17.18
CA SER A 174 15.15 -21.69 18.24
C SER A 174 13.72 -22.03 17.76
N LEU A 175 13.34 -21.58 16.56
CA LEU A 175 12.01 -21.86 15.99
C LEU A 175 11.82 -23.34 15.68
N TYR A 176 12.83 -24.03 15.15
CA TYR A 176 12.76 -25.46 14.87
C TYR A 176 12.79 -26.32 16.13
N GLU A 177 13.53 -25.93 17.16
CA GLU A 177 13.49 -26.61 18.47
C GLU A 177 12.09 -26.54 19.06
N ARG A 178 11.48 -25.35 19.10
CA ARG A 178 10.11 -25.14 19.61
C ARG A 178 9.03 -25.85 18.80
N ALA A 179 9.31 -26.20 17.54
CA ALA A 179 8.38 -26.93 16.67
C ALA A 179 8.53 -28.47 16.79
N ARG A 180 9.60 -28.95 17.42
CA ARG A 180 9.88 -30.38 17.65
C ARG A 180 9.34 -30.88 19.00
N ASP A 181 9.13 -29.98 19.96
CA ASP A 181 8.45 -30.22 21.24
C ASP A 181 6.92 -30.12 21.11
#